data_AF-G2NMK5-F1
#
_entry.id   AF-G2NMK5-F1
#
_cell.length_a   1.000
_cell.length_b   1.000
_cell.length_c   1.000
_cell.angle_alpha   90.00
_cell.angle_beta   90.00
_cell.angle_gamma   90.00
#
_symmetry.space_group_name_H-M   'P 1'
#
loop_
_entity.id
_entity.type
_entity.pdbx_description
1 polymer ?
#
loop_
_entity_poly.entity_id
_entity_poly.type
_entity_poly.pdbx_seq_one_letter_code
_entity_poly.pdbx_strand_id
1 'polypeptide(L)' 'MDDAYCETPAPAPVPEDTGGPYAECVLCREPTEYPESTKGATLCPVCAWQEAGRTACSG' A
#
# COMPACT_ATOMS: atom_id res chain seq x y z
N MET A 1 6.70 -10.08 -33.47
CA MET A 1 6.67 -9.85 -32.01
C MET A 1 6.88 -8.36 -31.86
N ASP A 2 5.79 -7.66 -31.62
CA ASP A 2 5.74 -6.20 -31.67
C ASP A 2 6.42 -5.63 -30.42
N ASP A 3 7.37 -4.74 -30.63
CA ASP A 3 8.16 -4.06 -29.59
C ASP A 3 7.25 -3.25 -28.62
N ALA A 4 6.05 -2.89 -29.10
CA ALA A 4 5.00 -2.22 -28.34
C ALA A 4 4.49 -3.00 -27.11
N TYR A 5 4.69 -4.31 -27.01
CA TYR A 5 4.27 -5.07 -25.82
C TYR A 5 5.13 -4.78 -24.58
N CYS A 6 6.42 -4.46 -24.77
CA CYS A 6 7.34 -4.12 -23.68
C CYS A 6 7.48 -2.61 -23.46
N GLU A 7 6.85 -1.78 -24.30
CA GLU A 7 6.97 -0.34 -24.18
C GLU A 7 6.24 0.13 -22.91
N THR A 8 7.04 0.58 -21.93
CA THR A 8 6.50 1.13 -20.68
C THR A 8 5.99 2.53 -20.97
N PRO A 9 4.70 2.82 -20.77
CA PRO A 9 4.17 4.16 -20.97
C PRO A 9 4.85 5.14 -20.01
N ALA A 10 4.99 6.39 -20.45
CA ALA A 10 5.55 7.45 -19.62
C ALA A 10 4.80 7.50 -18.27
N PRO A 11 5.51 7.60 -17.14
CA PRO A 11 4.87 7.59 -15.83
C PRO A 11 3.90 8.76 -15.71
N ALA A 12 2.67 8.46 -15.27
CA ALA A 12 1.70 9.48 -14.94
C ALA A 12 2.22 10.34 -13.76
N PRO A 13 1.84 11.62 -13.67
CA PRO A 13 2.19 12.45 -12.51
C PRO A 13 1.69 11.77 -11.23
N VAL A 14 2.61 11.53 -10.30
CA VAL A 14 2.25 10.99 -8.98
C VAL A 14 1.48 12.07 -8.20
N PRO A 15 0.33 11.74 -7.60
CA PRO A 15 -0.35 12.68 -6.73
C PRO A 15 0.58 13.06 -5.58
N GLU A 16 0.67 14.36 -5.33
CA GLU A 16 1.49 14.92 -4.28
C GLU A 16 0.96 14.44 -2.93
N ASP A 17 1.85 13.87 -2.12
CA ASP A 17 1.60 13.39 -0.76
C ASP A 17 0.77 14.42 0.01
N THR A 18 -0.49 14.10 0.35
CA THR A 18 -1.52 15.07 0.75
C THR A 18 -1.38 15.62 2.19
N GLY A 19 -0.15 15.71 2.69
CA GLY A 19 0.21 16.78 3.63
C GLY A 19 -0.08 16.53 5.11
N GLY A 20 -0.05 15.28 5.58
CA GLY A 20 -0.07 14.95 7.01
C GLY A 20 0.77 13.71 7.31
N PRO A 21 1.22 13.48 8.55
CA PRO A 21 1.91 12.24 8.89
C PRO A 21 1.03 11.03 8.58
N TYR A 22 1.66 10.01 8.01
CA TYR A 22 1.03 8.72 7.79
C TYR A 22 0.65 8.06 9.12
N ALA A 23 -0.49 7.38 9.15
CA ALA A 23 -0.87 6.57 10.30
C ALA A 23 0.18 5.46 10.51
N GLU A 24 0.44 5.11 11.76
CA GLU A 24 1.33 4.00 12.11
C GLU A 24 0.60 2.65 11.99
N CYS A 25 1.32 1.63 11.52
CA CYS A 25 0.82 0.27 11.51
C CYS A 25 0.65 -0.25 12.94
N VAL A 26 -0.52 -0.81 13.27
CA VAL A 26 -0.79 -1.33 14.63
C VAL A 26 0.03 -2.56 15.02
N LEU A 27 0.71 -3.21 14.06
CA LEU A 27 1.52 -4.40 14.30
C LEU A 27 3.03 -4.09 14.40
N CYS A 28 3.58 -3.31 13.47
CA CYS A 28 5.02 -3.05 13.36
C CYS A 28 5.42 -1.58 13.59
N ARG A 29 4.45 -0.66 13.71
CA ARG A 29 4.65 0.80 13.81
C ARG A 29 5.34 1.48 12.62
N GLU A 30 5.49 0.80 11.49
CA GLU A 30 5.92 1.44 10.25
C GLU A 30 4.80 2.34 9.69
N PRO A 31 5.15 3.41 8.95
CA PRO A 31 4.15 4.27 8.31
C PRO A 31 3.33 3.47 7.29
N THR A 32 2.03 3.74 7.29
CA THR A 32 1.09 3.15 6.32
C THR A 32 0.94 4.04 5.08
N GLU A 33 0.16 3.61 4.10
CA GLU A 33 -0.25 4.45 2.96
C GLU A 33 -1.41 5.41 3.30
N TYR A 34 -1.96 5.31 4.52
CA TYR A 34 -3.12 6.05 4.95
C TYR A 34 -2.71 7.25 5.81
N PRO A 35 -3.37 8.42 5.66
CA PRO A 35 -3.13 9.57 6.53
C PRO A 35 -3.58 9.27 7.97
N GLU A 36 -2.98 9.92 8.96
CA GLU A 36 -3.33 9.80 10.40
C GLU A 36 -4.82 10.04 10.72
N SER A 37 -5.53 10.77 9.86
CA SER A 37 -6.97 11.03 10.00
C SER A 37 -7.84 9.79 9.72
N THR A 38 -7.27 8.75 9.11
CA THR A 38 -7.96 7.49 8.81
C THR A 38 -8.42 6.80 10.09
N LYS A 39 -9.71 6.51 10.18
CA LYS A 39 -10.32 5.83 11.33
C LYS A 39 -10.33 4.31 11.10
N GLY A 40 -9.88 3.54 12.08
CA GLY A 40 -9.87 2.07 12.04
C GLY A 40 -8.51 1.48 12.38
N ALA A 41 -8.38 0.16 12.24
CA ALA A 41 -7.09 -0.51 12.35
C ALA A 41 -6.30 -0.32 11.05
N THR A 42 -5.26 0.51 11.09
CA THR A 42 -4.36 0.75 9.95
C THR A 42 -3.24 -0.29 9.93
N LEU A 43 -3.11 -1.01 8.82
CA LEU A 43 -1.99 -1.92 8.56
C LEU A 43 -1.12 -1.33 7.44
N CYS A 44 0.19 -1.50 7.55
CA CYS A 44 1.09 -1.21 6.43
C CYS A 44 0.85 -2.24 5.29
N PRO A 45 1.22 -1.92 4.04
CA PRO A 45 0.98 -2.79 2.89
C PRO A 45 1.51 -4.22 3.09
N VAL A 46 2.66 -4.35 3.76
CA VAL A 46 3.28 -5.65 4.06
C VAL A 46 2.41 -6.46 5.03
N CYS A 47 2.04 -5.87 6.17
CA CYS A 47 1.20 -6.55 7.15
C CYS A 47 -0.18 -6.92 6.60
N ALA A 48 -0.77 -6.06 5.77
CA ALA A 48 -2.06 -6.34 5.13
C ALA A 48 -1.99 -7.58 4.23
N TRP A 49 -0.93 -7.70 3.42
CA TRP A 49 -0.73 -8.88 2.56
C TRP A 49 -0.49 -10.16 3.38
N GLN A 50 0.29 -10.07 4.46
CA GLN A 50 0.55 -11.21 5.34
C GLN A 50 -0.73 -11.74 6.02
N GLU A 51 -1.60 -10.86 6.51
CA GLU A 51 -2.88 -11.26 7.12
C GLU A 51 -3.84 -11.89 6.08
N ALA A 52 -3.85 -11.33 4.85
CA ALA A 52 -4.63 -11.90 3.75
C ALA A 52 -4.14 -13.32 3.39
N GLY A 53 -2.82 -13.51 3.27
CA GLY A 53 -2.21 -14.82 3.00
C GLY A 53 -2.48 -15.84 4.11
N ARG A 54 -2.40 -15.44 5.38
CA ARG A 54 -2.76 -16.30 6.52
C ARG A 54 -4.21 -16.78 6.44
N THR A 55 -5.13 -15.85 6.19
CA THR A 55 -6.57 -16.16 6.10
C THR A 55 -6.87 -17.08 4.90
N ALA A 56 -6.19 -16.87 3.78
CA ALA A 56 -6.36 -17.70 2.58
C ALA A 56 -5.89 -19.15 2.79
N CYS A 57 -4.94 -19.39 3.70
CA CYS A 57 -4.29 -20.68 3.90
C CYS A 57 -4.66 -21.38 5.23
N SER A 58 -5.59 -20.82 6.03
CA SER A 58 -5.99 -21.37 7.33
C SER A 58 -7.28 -22.23 7.28
N GLY A 59 -7.58 -22.80 6.10
CA GLY A 59 -8.75 -23.66 5.86
C GLY A 59 -8.55 -25.09 6.32
#